data_AF-A0A7K2E5P3-F1
#
_entry.id   AF-A0A7K2E5P3-F1
#
_cell.length_a   1.000
_cell.length_b   1.000
_cell.length_c   1.000
_cell.angle_alpha   90.00
_cell.angle_beta   90.00
_cell.angle_gamma   90.00
#
_symmetry.space_group_name_H-M   'P 1'
#
loop_
_entity.id
_entity.type
_entity.pdbx_description
1 polymer ?
#
loop_
_entity_poly.entity_id
_entity_poly.type
_entity_poly.pdbx_seq_one_letter_code
_entity_poly.pdbx_strand_id
1 'polypeptide(L)'
;MAVLGWLGERTTDDTVHQQIGAVLEGASTNLGRLLTDQAVRALVGFDFKGHDVIAIAPEAALIHRFTVIVADLAGDTAVTALTLQKDREQHIRRLLGSDVQAEGDGEPTDASDPRTGHRNDADATSRTAGSTTASAARDNARQASSTTDQRQSTTRKGTRRQASRLFQDLEPVGLKTRTRSIFEELQQLDLGKFPNAAAVVLRSAIELSVVEYLESINVNLNTVKTLADRIEEAIDKLQVPKKSQRYHGITTELAKPYSLAGATNLNNYVHNPHHPPLHDELATISVRYTVLIQDISDVLRSNSRNQ
;
A
#
# COMPACT_ATOMS: atom_id res chain seq x y z
N MET A 1 -1.14 -5.63 -13.95
CA MET A 1 -1.37 -6.18 -15.32
C MET A 1 -2.70 -5.74 -15.89
N ALA A 2 -3.84 -5.92 -15.23
CA ALA A 2 -5.15 -5.50 -15.75
C ALA A 2 -5.23 -4.02 -16.20
N VAL A 3 -4.67 -3.09 -15.41
CA VAL A 3 -4.65 -1.64 -15.77
C VAL A 3 -3.76 -1.33 -16.98
N LEU A 4 -2.61 -1.99 -17.11
CA LEU A 4 -1.71 -1.79 -18.27
C LEU A 4 -2.29 -2.42 -19.53
N GLY A 5 -2.98 -3.57 -19.42
CA GLY A 5 -3.75 -4.15 -20.52
C GLY A 5 -4.90 -3.25 -20.92
N TRP A 6 -5.66 -2.74 -19.95
CA TRP A 6 -6.74 -1.77 -20.18
C TRP A 6 -6.25 -0.51 -20.89
N LEU A 7 -5.10 0.03 -20.48
CA LEU A 7 -4.48 1.20 -21.09
C LEU A 7 -3.96 0.90 -22.50
N GLY A 8 -3.30 -0.25 -22.70
CA GLY A 8 -2.77 -0.69 -23.99
C GLY A 8 -3.87 -0.92 -25.03
N GLU A 9 -5.03 -1.45 -24.63
CA GLU A 9 -6.18 -1.64 -25.52
C GLU A 9 -6.85 -0.33 -25.95
N ARG A 10 -6.63 0.76 -25.20
CA ARG A 10 -7.34 2.04 -25.35
C ARG A 10 -6.47 3.21 -25.79
N THR A 11 -5.15 3.01 -25.86
CA THR A 11 -4.21 4.02 -26.36
C THR A 11 -3.74 3.68 -27.77
N THR A 12 -3.74 4.68 -28.65
CA THR A 12 -3.18 4.58 -30.00
C THR A 12 -1.78 5.19 -30.09
N ASP A 13 -1.20 5.63 -28.97
CA ASP A 13 0.12 6.27 -28.93
C ASP A 13 1.24 5.24 -28.73
N ASP A 14 2.07 5.08 -29.77
CA ASP A 14 3.22 4.16 -29.78
C ASP A 14 4.24 4.47 -28.67
N THR A 15 4.34 5.72 -28.26
CA THR A 15 5.21 6.16 -27.15
C THR A 15 4.72 5.58 -25.83
N VAL A 16 3.40 5.56 -25.63
CA VAL A 16 2.78 4.98 -24.42
C VAL A 16 2.99 3.47 -24.39
N HIS A 17 2.87 2.79 -25.54
CA HIS A 17 3.18 1.35 -25.63
C HIS A 17 4.62 1.04 -25.26
N GLN A 18 5.58 1.85 -25.72
CA GLN A 18 6.99 1.71 -25.35
C GLN A 18 7.24 1.95 -23.86
N GLN A 19 6.58 2.96 -23.28
CA GLN A 19 6.68 3.26 -21.84
C GLN A 19 6.02 2.18 -20.97
N ILE A 20 4.91 1.59 -21.41
CA ILE A 20 4.29 0.42 -20.76
C ILE A 20 5.30 -0.74 -20.71
N GLY A 21 6.00 -1.00 -21.82
CA GLY A 21 7.07 -2.01 -21.88
C GLY A 21 8.20 -1.75 -20.89
N ALA A 22 8.72 -0.51 -20.86
CA ALA A 22 9.78 -0.11 -19.92
C ALA A 22 9.35 -0.24 -18.45
N VAL A 23 8.11 0.14 -18.14
CA VAL A 23 7.55 -0.01 -16.79
C VAL A 23 7.37 -1.49 -16.43
N LEU A 24 6.98 -2.35 -17.37
CA LEU A 24 6.87 -3.80 -17.13
C LEU A 24 8.23 -4.43 -16.81
N GLU A 25 9.29 -3.99 -17.47
CA GLU A 25 10.66 -4.51 -17.30
C GLU A 25 11.37 -3.98 -16.04
N GLY A 26 11.17 -2.69 -15.68
CA GLY A 26 11.96 -2.02 -14.63
C GLY A 26 11.21 -1.50 -13.41
N ALA A 27 9.93 -1.13 -13.54
CA ALA A 27 9.18 -0.39 -12.51
C ALA A 27 7.83 -1.03 -12.13
N SER A 28 7.60 -2.27 -12.54
CA SER A 28 6.31 -2.96 -12.41
C SER A 28 5.85 -3.11 -10.95
N THR A 29 6.80 -3.19 -10.01
CA THR A 29 6.56 -3.23 -8.57
C THR A 29 6.10 -1.89 -7.99
N ASN A 30 6.62 -0.76 -8.50
CA ASN A 30 6.22 0.58 -8.09
C ASN A 30 4.85 0.95 -8.63
N LEU A 31 4.58 0.59 -9.89
CA LEU A 31 3.24 0.72 -10.47
C LEU A 31 2.23 -0.15 -9.69
N GLY A 32 2.57 -1.41 -9.42
CA GLY A 32 1.71 -2.31 -8.65
C GLY A 32 1.34 -1.74 -7.27
N ARG A 33 2.29 -1.12 -6.56
CA ARG A 33 2.09 -0.46 -5.27
C ARG A 33 1.24 0.81 -5.35
N LEU A 34 1.41 1.61 -6.40
CA LEU A 34 0.58 2.80 -6.64
C LEU A 34 -0.87 2.41 -6.93
N LEU A 35 -1.08 1.42 -7.79
CA LEU A 35 -2.41 1.03 -8.23
C LEU A 35 -3.21 0.25 -7.18
N THR A 36 -2.56 -0.39 -6.20
CA THR A 36 -3.25 -1.10 -5.10
C THR A 36 -3.71 -0.17 -3.99
N ASP A 37 -3.13 1.02 -3.88
CA ASP A 37 -3.45 1.99 -2.84
C ASP A 37 -4.83 2.63 -3.08
N GLN A 38 -5.73 2.54 -2.11
CA GLN A 38 -7.09 3.07 -2.23
C GLN A 38 -7.12 4.59 -2.40
N ALA A 39 -6.21 5.32 -1.73
CA ALA A 39 -6.16 6.77 -1.85
C ALA A 39 -5.70 7.20 -3.25
N VAL A 40 -4.70 6.50 -3.80
CA VAL A 40 -4.23 6.73 -5.18
C VAL A 40 -5.32 6.39 -6.19
N ARG A 41 -6.03 5.28 -6.02
CA ARG A 41 -7.14 4.89 -6.88
C ARG A 41 -8.26 5.93 -6.93
N ALA A 42 -8.64 6.45 -5.75
CA ALA A 42 -9.61 7.54 -5.66
C ALA A 42 -9.13 8.81 -6.35
N LEU A 43 -7.84 9.17 -6.22
CA LEU A 43 -7.24 10.35 -6.87
C LEU A 43 -7.16 10.21 -8.39
N VAL A 44 -6.82 9.03 -8.89
CA VAL A 44 -6.72 8.75 -10.32
C VAL A 44 -8.12 8.59 -10.93
N GLY A 45 -9.10 8.13 -10.13
CA GLY A 45 -10.51 8.01 -10.54
C GLY A 45 -10.86 6.63 -11.08
N PHE A 46 -10.34 5.56 -10.49
CA PHE A 46 -10.69 4.18 -10.86
C PHE A 46 -10.76 3.27 -9.62
N ASP A 47 -11.37 2.10 -9.77
CA ASP A 47 -11.38 1.05 -8.75
C ASP A 47 -11.29 -0.35 -9.39
N PHE A 48 -11.23 -1.40 -8.57
CA PHE A 48 -11.25 -2.79 -9.01
C PHE A 48 -12.53 -3.49 -8.55
N LYS A 49 -13.14 -4.28 -9.44
CA LYS A 49 -14.18 -5.25 -9.07
C LYS A 49 -13.76 -6.62 -9.58
N GLY A 50 -13.21 -7.43 -8.68
CA GLY A 50 -12.56 -8.68 -9.05
C GLY A 50 -11.32 -8.43 -9.88
N HIS A 51 -11.33 -8.85 -11.14
CA HIS A 51 -10.21 -8.66 -12.08
C HIS A 51 -10.39 -7.45 -13.02
N ASP A 52 -11.55 -6.80 -12.97
CA ASP A 52 -11.90 -5.72 -13.88
C ASP A 52 -11.57 -4.35 -13.29
N VAL A 53 -11.11 -3.45 -14.16
CA VAL A 53 -10.90 -2.02 -13.85
C VAL A 53 -12.22 -1.29 -14.07
N ILE A 54 -12.71 -0.63 -13.03
CA ILE A 54 -13.89 0.24 -13.12
C ILE A 54 -13.42 1.69 -13.18
N ALA A 55 -13.80 2.39 -14.25
CA ALA A 55 -13.61 3.82 -14.36
C ALA A 55 -14.63 4.55 -13.48
N ILE A 56 -14.15 5.42 -12.58
CA ILE A 56 -14.97 6.35 -11.80
C ILE A 56 -14.94 7.74 -12.46
N ALA A 57 -13.77 8.14 -12.99
CA ALA A 57 -13.59 9.35 -13.78
C ALA A 57 -13.81 9.06 -15.28
N PRO A 58 -14.03 10.10 -16.11
CA PRO A 58 -14.14 9.95 -17.55
C PRO A 58 -12.93 9.24 -18.16
N GLU A 59 -13.19 8.39 -19.16
CA GLU A 59 -12.17 7.53 -19.77
C GLU A 59 -10.97 8.34 -20.31
N ALA A 60 -11.23 9.50 -20.94
CA ALA A 60 -10.18 10.39 -21.42
C ALA A 60 -9.26 10.91 -20.29
N ALA A 61 -9.84 11.25 -19.13
CA ALA A 61 -9.08 11.70 -17.97
C ALA A 61 -8.24 10.55 -17.38
N LEU A 62 -8.78 9.33 -17.37
CA LEU A 62 -8.07 8.14 -16.91
C LEU A 62 -6.88 7.81 -17.81
N ILE A 63 -7.07 7.82 -19.12
CA ILE A 63 -5.98 7.58 -20.08
C ILE A 63 -4.87 8.61 -19.88
N HIS A 64 -5.21 9.90 -19.74
CA HIS A 64 -4.24 10.95 -19.46
C HIS A 64 -3.47 10.71 -18.16
N ARG A 65 -4.18 10.50 -17.06
CA ARG A 65 -3.58 10.28 -15.73
C ARG A 65 -2.69 9.04 -15.70
N PHE A 66 -3.12 7.93 -16.30
CA PHE A 66 -2.29 6.72 -16.39
C PHE A 66 -1.08 6.92 -17.27
N THR A 67 -1.20 7.64 -18.39
CA THR A 67 -0.07 7.96 -19.26
C THR A 67 1.00 8.75 -18.51
N VAL A 68 0.60 9.77 -17.75
CA VAL A 68 1.52 10.56 -16.92
C VAL A 68 2.20 9.69 -15.85
N ILE A 69 1.44 8.82 -15.17
CA ILE A 69 1.99 7.91 -14.15
C ILE A 69 2.99 6.91 -14.76
N VAL A 70 2.67 6.34 -15.91
CA VAL A 70 3.53 5.37 -16.61
C VAL A 70 4.80 6.07 -17.12
N ALA A 71 4.70 7.29 -17.66
CA ALA A 71 5.85 8.07 -18.11
C ALA A 71 6.80 8.43 -16.95
N ASP A 72 6.26 8.82 -15.79
CA ASP A 72 7.06 9.11 -14.59
C ASP A 72 7.78 7.86 -14.05
N LEU A 73 7.09 6.72 -14.05
CA LEU A 73 7.65 5.44 -13.60
C LEU A 73 8.66 4.83 -14.58
N ALA A 74 8.59 5.18 -15.87
CA ALA A 74 9.59 4.80 -16.85
C ALA A 74 10.91 5.57 -16.67
N GLY A 75 10.93 6.66 -15.89
CA GLY A 75 12.13 7.43 -15.55
C GLY A 75 12.87 6.93 -14.30
N ASP A 76 14.17 7.25 -14.20
CA ASP A 76 15.05 6.82 -13.10
C ASP A 76 14.68 7.41 -11.71
N THR A 77 13.88 8.47 -11.68
CA THR A 77 13.61 9.26 -10.46
C THR A 77 12.61 8.62 -9.48
N ALA A 78 11.80 7.66 -9.91
CA ALA A 78 10.65 7.19 -9.11
C ALA A 78 10.97 6.04 -8.14
N VAL A 79 12.12 5.37 -8.29
CA VAL A 79 12.35 4.06 -7.66
C VAL A 79 12.65 4.13 -6.15
N THR A 80 13.04 5.29 -5.61
CA THR A 80 13.47 5.40 -4.20
C THR A 80 12.46 6.06 -3.25
N ALA A 81 11.36 6.64 -3.75
CA ALA A 81 10.51 7.54 -2.95
C ALA A 81 9.10 7.03 -2.59
N LEU A 82 8.69 5.83 -3.02
CA LEU A 82 7.29 5.35 -2.91
C LEU A 82 7.04 4.34 -1.78
N THR A 83 7.88 4.35 -0.74
CA THR A 83 7.85 3.37 0.35
C THR A 83 6.65 3.51 1.28
N LEU A 84 6.21 4.73 1.61
CA LEU A 84 5.08 4.94 2.54
C LEU A 84 3.80 5.32 1.80
N GLN A 85 2.65 4.97 2.39
CA GLN A 85 1.32 5.31 1.87
C GLN A 85 1.14 6.81 1.65
N LYS A 86 1.59 7.64 2.60
CA LYS A 86 1.54 9.10 2.49
C LYS A 86 2.42 9.64 1.36
N ASP A 87 3.56 9.00 1.10
CA ASP A 87 4.49 9.43 0.05
C ASP A 87 3.90 9.15 -1.33
N ARG A 88 3.19 8.03 -1.49
CA ARG A 88 2.48 7.68 -2.74
C ARG A 88 1.35 8.65 -3.06
N GLU A 89 0.54 8.98 -2.06
CA GLU A 89 -0.55 9.94 -2.24
C GLU A 89 -0.02 11.33 -2.60
N GLN A 90 1.00 11.82 -1.89
CA GLN A 90 1.63 13.11 -2.19
C GLN A 90 2.33 13.13 -3.54
N HIS A 91 2.97 12.02 -3.93
CA HIS A 91 3.60 11.88 -5.24
C HIS A 91 2.58 12.01 -6.36
N ILE A 92 1.47 11.25 -6.29
CA ILE A 92 0.41 11.30 -7.30
C ILE A 92 -0.28 12.66 -7.31
N ARG A 93 -0.54 13.28 -6.15
CA ARG A 93 -1.08 14.66 -6.10
C ARG A 93 -0.13 15.67 -6.75
N ARG A 94 1.18 15.54 -6.55
CA ARG A 94 2.18 16.39 -7.19
C ARG A 94 2.23 16.15 -8.70
N LEU A 95 2.16 14.89 -9.10
CA LEU A 95 2.31 14.46 -10.49
C LEU A 95 1.09 14.84 -11.34
N LEU A 96 -0.12 14.72 -10.79
CA LEU A 96 -1.37 15.05 -11.47
C LEU A 96 -1.79 16.52 -11.27
N GLY A 97 -1.20 17.24 -10.32
CA GLY A 97 -1.41 18.68 -10.14
C GLY A 97 -2.90 19.08 -10.09
N SER A 98 -3.31 19.96 -11.01
CA SER A 98 -4.67 20.50 -11.13
C SER A 98 -5.70 19.54 -11.73
N ASP A 99 -5.30 18.43 -12.36
CA ASP A 99 -6.24 17.46 -12.96
C ASP A 99 -7.12 16.75 -11.92
N VAL A 100 -6.72 16.79 -10.64
CA VAL A 100 -7.45 16.16 -9.52
C VAL A 100 -8.58 17.06 -9.00
N GLN A 101 -8.56 18.37 -9.28
CA GLN A 101 -9.55 19.33 -8.78
C GLN A 101 -10.69 19.64 -9.77
N ALA A 102 -10.69 19.05 -10.96
CA ALA A 102 -11.64 19.43 -12.01
C ALA A 102 -13.04 18.79 -11.89
N GLU A 103 -13.28 17.84 -10.98
CA GLU A 103 -14.57 17.11 -10.94
C GLU A 103 -15.18 17.06 -9.54
N GLY A 104 -15.61 18.23 -9.09
CA GLY A 104 -16.43 18.38 -7.90
C GLY A 104 -17.39 19.54 -8.04
N ASP A 105 -18.15 19.60 -9.13
CA ASP A 105 -19.38 20.41 -9.28
C ASP A 105 -20.18 19.88 -10.49
N GLY A 106 -20.62 18.61 -10.41
CA GLY A 106 -21.57 18.01 -11.34
C GLY A 106 -22.96 17.97 -10.70
N GLU A 107 -23.64 19.10 -10.69
CA GLU A 107 -25.06 19.20 -10.33
C GLU A 107 -25.91 18.37 -11.32
N PRO A 108 -26.93 17.62 -10.89
CA PRO A 108 -27.73 16.80 -11.79
C PRO A 108 -28.60 17.72 -12.66
N THR A 109 -28.35 17.74 -13.97
CA THR A 109 -29.26 18.35 -14.93
C THR A 109 -30.51 17.48 -15.05
N ASP A 110 -31.60 17.90 -14.40
CA ASP A 110 -32.94 17.47 -14.76
C ASP A 110 -33.61 18.53 -15.64
N ALA A 111 -34.10 18.08 -16.79
CA ALA A 111 -34.71 18.92 -17.80
C ALA A 111 -36.19 19.11 -17.50
N SER A 112 -36.65 20.37 -17.38
CA SER A 112 -38.02 20.79 -17.70
C SER A 112 -38.16 22.33 -17.69
N ASP A 113 -38.32 22.92 -18.87
CA ASP A 113 -38.97 24.22 -19.14
C ASP A 113 -40.49 23.95 -19.27
N PRO A 114 -41.45 24.84 -18.87
CA PRO A 114 -41.73 26.08 -19.60
C PRO A 114 -42.13 27.33 -18.75
N ARG A 115 -41.64 28.49 -19.25
CA ARG A 115 -42.35 29.80 -19.35
C ARG A 115 -42.64 30.65 -18.11
N THR A 116 -42.05 31.85 -18.10
CA THR A 116 -42.64 33.21 -18.08
C THR A 116 -41.53 34.14 -17.56
N GLY A 117 -41.04 35.19 -18.24
CA GLY A 117 -41.72 36.18 -19.03
C GLY A 117 -41.72 37.52 -18.28
N HIS A 118 -40.58 38.20 -18.14
CA HIS A 118 -40.59 39.66 -17.97
C HIS A 118 -39.26 40.33 -18.35
N ARG A 119 -39.39 41.20 -19.35
CA ARG A 119 -38.46 42.24 -19.78
C ARG A 119 -38.40 43.32 -18.71
N ASN A 120 -37.25 43.99 -18.57
CA ASN A 120 -37.22 45.45 -18.51
C ASN A 120 -35.82 45.94 -18.92
N ASP A 121 -35.79 46.59 -20.08
CA ASP A 121 -34.77 47.56 -20.48
C ASP A 121 -35.00 48.86 -19.69
N ALA A 122 -33.93 49.46 -19.17
CA ALA A 122 -33.72 50.90 -19.01
C ALA A 122 -32.28 51.07 -18.51
N ASP A 123 -31.35 51.44 -19.39
CA ASP A 123 -31.06 52.80 -19.84
C ASP A 123 -29.88 53.40 -19.06
N ALA A 124 -28.98 53.95 -19.85
CA ALA A 124 -27.67 54.41 -19.51
C ALA A 124 -27.70 55.80 -18.88
N THR A 125 -26.76 56.12 -17.97
CA THR A 125 -25.88 57.29 -18.19
C THR A 125 -24.68 57.37 -17.24
N SER A 126 -23.51 57.44 -17.87
CA SER A 126 -22.26 58.17 -17.56
C SER A 126 -21.98 58.81 -16.18
N ARG A 127 -20.72 58.66 -15.72
CA ARG A 127 -19.68 59.72 -15.56
C ARG A 127 -18.47 59.12 -14.82
N THR A 128 -17.32 58.87 -15.45
CA THR A 128 -16.20 59.78 -15.82
C THR A 128 -15.41 60.40 -14.65
N ALA A 129 -14.17 59.94 -14.45
CA ALA A 129 -12.92 60.68 -14.16
C ALA A 129 -11.90 59.65 -13.58
N GLY A 130 -10.83 59.25 -14.29
CA GLY A 130 -9.55 59.99 -14.43
C GLY A 130 -8.70 59.82 -13.15
N SER A 131 -7.41 59.48 -13.13
CA SER A 131 -6.34 59.42 -14.12
C SER A 131 -5.09 58.80 -13.44
N THR A 132 -4.26 58.09 -14.23
CA THR A 132 -2.77 58.07 -14.28
C THR A 132 -1.95 58.58 -13.06
N THR A 133 -0.80 58.06 -12.61
CA THR A 133 0.40 57.45 -13.25
C THR A 133 1.41 57.18 -12.11
N ALA A 134 2.01 55.99 -12.03
CA ALA A 134 3.43 55.72 -12.32
C ALA A 134 4.52 56.48 -11.53
N SER A 135 5.33 55.70 -10.80
CA SER A 135 6.81 55.61 -10.87
C SER A 135 7.69 56.18 -9.73
N ALA A 136 8.74 55.38 -9.48
CA ALA A 136 10.06 55.66 -8.87
C ALA A 136 10.10 55.90 -7.34
N ALA A 137 10.59 54.95 -6.55
CA ALA A 137 12.01 54.58 -6.33
C ALA A 137 12.82 55.64 -5.57
N ARG A 138 13.16 55.37 -4.30
CA ARG A 138 14.53 55.12 -3.80
C ARG A 138 14.61 55.17 -2.26
N ASP A 139 15.40 54.22 -1.76
CA ASP A 139 16.36 54.31 -0.66
C ASP A 139 15.98 55.03 0.64
N ASN A 140 15.92 54.25 1.74
CA ASN A 140 16.83 54.59 2.83
C ASN A 140 17.28 53.36 3.63
N ALA A 141 18.57 53.37 3.92
CA ALA A 141 19.31 52.30 4.55
C ALA A 141 19.44 52.54 6.07
N ARG A 142 19.68 51.42 6.78
CA ARG A 142 20.41 51.30 8.05
C ARG A 142 19.79 51.90 9.31
N GLN A 143 19.34 51.00 10.18
CA GLN A 143 19.92 50.95 11.52
C GLN A 143 20.03 49.51 12.00
N ALA A 144 21.27 49.16 12.35
CA ALA A 144 21.64 47.91 12.99
C ALA A 144 21.39 48.03 14.49
N SER A 145 20.81 47.00 15.08
CA SER A 145 20.99 46.70 16.50
C SER A 145 20.94 45.20 16.70
N SER A 146 22.10 44.70 17.10
CA SER A 146 22.44 43.36 17.53
C SER A 146 21.61 42.88 18.71
N THR A 147 20.95 41.74 18.56
CA THR A 147 20.69 40.82 19.67
C THR A 147 21.03 39.41 19.21
N THR A 148 22.08 38.89 19.83
CA THR A 148 22.57 37.52 19.78
C THR A 148 21.47 36.58 20.23
N ASP A 149 20.78 35.94 19.28
CA ASP A 149 20.00 34.74 19.54
C ASP A 149 20.71 33.53 18.94
N GLN A 150 21.20 32.69 19.85
CA GLN A 150 21.76 31.39 19.57
C GLN A 150 20.71 30.54 18.87
N ARG A 151 20.76 30.47 17.53
CA ARG A 151 20.11 29.40 16.79
C ARG A 151 20.83 28.10 17.10
N GLN A 152 20.36 27.43 18.14
CA GLN A 152 20.62 26.03 18.40
C GLN A 152 20.31 25.25 17.13
N SER A 153 21.38 24.82 16.46
CA SER A 153 21.37 23.72 15.51
C SER A 153 20.78 22.50 16.23
N THR A 154 19.48 22.28 16.08
CA THR A 154 18.87 21.00 16.42
C THR A 154 19.31 20.01 15.36
N THR A 155 20.49 19.44 15.57
CA THR A 155 20.90 18.20 14.94
C THR A 155 19.82 17.20 15.27
N ARG A 156 18.87 17.00 14.33
CA ARG A 156 17.87 15.94 14.41
C ARG A 156 18.66 14.65 14.44
N LYS A 157 18.86 14.15 15.66
CA LYS A 157 19.43 12.85 15.98
C LYS A 157 18.59 11.85 15.20
N GLY A 158 19.13 11.36 14.08
CA GLY A 158 18.47 10.34 13.27
C GLY A 158 18.12 9.21 14.21
N THR A 159 16.82 8.94 14.37
CA THR A 159 16.34 7.78 15.09
C THR A 159 17.01 6.60 14.41
N ARG A 160 17.99 5.99 15.10
CA ARG A 160 18.62 4.75 14.69
C ARG A 160 17.46 3.79 14.45
N ARG A 161 17.14 3.52 13.18
CA ARG A 161 16.11 2.56 12.78
C ARG A 161 16.45 1.29 13.55
N GLN A 162 15.67 0.99 14.58
CA GLN A 162 15.88 -0.25 15.31
C GLN A 162 15.61 -1.35 14.28
N ALA A 163 16.51 -2.34 14.20
CA ALA A 163 16.25 -3.52 13.41
C ALA A 163 14.94 -4.11 13.94
N SER A 164 13.85 -4.00 13.18
CA SER A 164 12.62 -4.68 13.57
C SER A 164 12.92 -6.16 13.49
N ARG A 165 12.81 -6.85 14.61
CA ARG A 165 12.95 -8.31 14.65
C ARG A 165 11.55 -8.91 14.66
N LEU A 166 11.40 -10.04 14.00
CA LEU A 166 10.12 -10.72 13.87
C LEU A 166 9.87 -11.57 15.13
N PHE A 167 8.60 -11.65 15.56
CA PHE A 167 8.14 -12.54 16.64
C PHE A 167 8.91 -12.39 17.97
N GLN A 168 9.36 -11.20 18.36
CA GLN A 168 10.19 -11.04 19.57
C GLN A 168 9.54 -11.53 20.87
N ASP A 169 8.21 -11.44 20.95
CA ASP A 169 7.46 -11.82 22.15
C ASP A 169 6.89 -13.25 22.07
N LEU A 170 7.23 -14.01 21.02
CA LEU A 170 6.72 -15.36 20.80
C LEU A 170 7.64 -16.39 21.46
N GLU A 171 7.07 -17.26 22.28
CA GLU A 171 7.77 -18.42 22.85
C GLU A 171 7.26 -19.74 22.22
N PRO A 172 7.95 -20.30 21.21
CA PRO A 172 7.55 -21.54 20.51
C PRO A 172 7.88 -22.82 21.32
N VAL A 173 7.48 -22.89 22.60
CA VAL A 173 7.80 -23.99 23.53
C VAL A 173 7.07 -25.30 23.19
N GLY A 174 5.92 -25.25 22.53
CA GLY A 174 5.19 -26.46 22.11
C GLY A 174 5.64 -27.07 20.80
N LEU A 175 6.42 -26.33 19.99
CA LEU A 175 6.87 -26.78 18.68
C LEU A 175 8.06 -27.78 18.78
N LYS A 176 8.17 -28.68 17.81
CA LYS A 176 9.29 -29.61 17.59
C LYS A 176 10.60 -28.82 17.50
N THR A 177 11.69 -29.45 17.91
CA THR A 177 13.02 -28.83 17.99
C THR A 177 13.43 -28.10 16.71
N ARG A 178 13.24 -28.71 15.54
CA ARG A 178 13.58 -28.08 14.25
C ARG A 178 12.77 -26.81 14.01
N THR A 179 11.45 -26.87 14.19
CA THR A 179 10.55 -25.73 13.99
C THR A 179 10.93 -24.60 14.95
N ARG A 180 11.21 -24.94 16.22
CA ARG A 180 11.68 -23.98 17.22
C ARG A 180 12.98 -23.28 16.84
N SER A 181 14.01 -24.03 16.43
CA SER A 181 15.29 -23.45 16.01
C SER A 181 15.13 -22.47 14.83
N ILE A 182 14.24 -22.77 13.90
CA ILE A 182 13.92 -21.86 12.78
C ILE A 182 13.29 -20.55 13.28
N PHE A 183 12.40 -20.60 14.28
CA PHE A 183 11.86 -19.39 14.91
C PHE A 183 12.94 -18.59 15.65
N GLU A 184 13.83 -19.25 16.38
CA GLU A 184 14.94 -18.60 17.09
C GLU A 184 15.91 -17.91 16.11
N GLU A 185 16.20 -18.53 14.97
CA GLU A 185 16.97 -17.92 13.87
C GLU A 185 16.23 -16.71 13.29
N LEU A 186 14.92 -16.85 13.03
CA LEU A 186 14.07 -15.77 12.50
C LEU A 186 14.02 -14.55 13.42
N GLN A 187 13.93 -14.77 14.73
CA GLN A 187 13.93 -13.73 15.76
C GLN A 187 15.27 -12.96 15.84
N GLN A 188 16.36 -13.55 15.35
CA GLN A 188 17.69 -12.92 15.34
C GLN A 188 18.01 -12.18 14.04
N LEU A 189 17.25 -12.41 12.97
CA LEU A 189 17.49 -11.77 11.68
C LEU A 189 17.25 -10.26 11.73
N ASP A 190 18.24 -9.50 11.24
CA ASP A 190 18.13 -8.06 11.01
C ASP A 190 17.44 -7.83 9.66
N LEU A 191 16.15 -7.47 9.71
CA LEU A 191 15.35 -7.20 8.52
C LEU A 191 15.89 -6.06 7.65
N GLY A 192 16.67 -5.13 8.23
CA GLY A 192 17.30 -4.05 7.48
C GLY A 192 18.47 -4.54 6.62
N LYS A 193 19.06 -5.70 6.96
CA LYS A 193 20.20 -6.29 6.24
C LYS A 193 19.81 -7.49 5.40
N PHE A 194 18.87 -8.30 5.88
CA PHE A 194 18.56 -9.60 5.28
C PHE A 194 17.04 -9.80 5.03
N PRO A 195 16.35 -8.90 4.31
CA PRO A 195 14.91 -9.00 4.10
C PRO A 195 14.49 -10.25 3.32
N ASN A 196 15.25 -10.65 2.29
CA ASN A 196 14.95 -11.84 1.48
C ASN A 196 15.07 -13.13 2.31
N ALA A 197 16.16 -13.26 3.08
CA ALA A 197 16.34 -14.41 3.96
C ALA A 197 15.23 -14.46 5.02
N ALA A 198 14.90 -13.31 5.62
CA ALA A 198 13.82 -13.24 6.59
C ALA A 198 12.46 -13.64 6.00
N ALA A 199 12.15 -13.29 4.76
CA ALA A 199 10.89 -13.70 4.13
C ALA A 199 10.82 -15.22 3.87
N VAL A 200 11.91 -15.83 3.42
CA VAL A 200 12.00 -17.28 3.22
C VAL A 200 11.81 -18.00 4.55
N VAL A 201 12.56 -17.59 5.58
CA VAL A 201 12.50 -18.19 6.91
C VAL A 201 11.12 -17.96 7.55
N LEU A 202 10.53 -16.77 7.41
CA LEU A 202 9.17 -16.45 7.87
C LEU A 202 8.13 -17.39 7.28
N ARG A 203 8.13 -17.59 5.96
CA ARG A 203 7.21 -18.51 5.29
C ARG A 203 7.38 -19.93 5.82
N SER A 204 8.63 -20.41 5.91
CA SER A 204 8.93 -21.75 6.41
C SER A 204 8.52 -21.94 7.87
N ALA A 205 8.74 -20.94 8.74
CA ALA A 205 8.38 -20.99 10.15
C ALA A 205 6.85 -21.11 10.33
N ILE A 206 6.08 -20.27 9.62
CA ILE A 206 4.61 -20.33 9.63
C ILE A 206 4.14 -21.68 9.09
N GLU A 207 4.63 -22.12 7.93
CA GLU A 207 4.19 -23.38 7.33
C GLU A 207 4.48 -24.58 8.24
N LEU A 208 5.68 -24.67 8.81
CA LEU A 208 6.05 -25.77 9.70
C LEU A 208 5.21 -25.80 10.98
N SER A 209 4.99 -24.64 11.61
CA SER A 209 4.17 -24.58 12.84
C SER A 209 2.72 -25.03 12.60
N VAL A 210 2.10 -24.60 11.50
CA VAL A 210 0.73 -24.98 11.14
C VAL A 210 0.64 -26.46 10.78
N VAL A 211 1.58 -26.96 9.97
CA VAL A 211 1.65 -28.38 9.62
C VAL A 211 1.78 -29.25 10.86
N GLU A 212 2.68 -28.88 11.76
CA GLU A 212 2.93 -29.63 12.99
C GLU A 212 1.68 -29.69 13.90
N TYR A 213 0.95 -28.58 14.01
CA TYR A 213 -0.32 -28.55 14.72
C TYR A 213 -1.34 -29.50 14.10
N LEU A 214 -1.57 -29.41 12.79
CA LEU A 214 -2.53 -30.25 12.07
C LEU A 214 -2.18 -31.74 12.17
N GLU A 215 -0.89 -32.10 12.09
CA GLU A 215 -0.42 -33.46 12.34
C GLU A 215 -0.74 -33.93 13.76
N SER A 216 -0.56 -33.07 14.78
CA SER A 216 -0.80 -33.44 16.17
C SER A 216 -2.25 -33.80 16.49
N ILE A 217 -3.19 -33.29 15.68
CA ILE A 217 -4.62 -33.58 15.77
C ILE A 217 -5.10 -34.56 14.68
N ASN A 218 -4.16 -35.24 14.00
CA ASN A 218 -4.41 -36.25 12.96
C ASN A 218 -5.21 -35.76 11.74
N VAL A 219 -5.05 -34.49 11.34
CA VAL A 219 -5.62 -33.99 10.09
C VAL A 219 -4.83 -34.53 8.90
N ASN A 220 -5.54 -35.00 7.87
CA ASN A 220 -4.92 -35.50 6.65
C ASN A 220 -4.43 -34.33 5.77
N LEU A 221 -3.13 -34.06 5.79
CA LEU A 221 -2.54 -32.95 5.02
C LEU A 221 -2.65 -33.13 3.50
N ASN A 222 -2.91 -34.34 2.99
CA ASN A 222 -3.08 -34.56 1.55
C ASN A 222 -4.38 -33.93 1.01
N THR A 223 -5.37 -33.70 1.87
CA THR A 223 -6.61 -33.02 1.49
C THR A 223 -6.47 -31.50 1.54
N VAL A 224 -5.42 -30.99 2.18
CA VAL A 224 -5.21 -29.56 2.45
C VAL A 224 -3.92 -29.10 1.76
N LYS A 225 -4.06 -28.71 0.48
CA LYS A 225 -2.93 -28.59 -0.45
C LYS A 225 -2.13 -27.32 -0.28
N THR A 226 -2.79 -26.18 -0.08
CA THR A 226 -2.10 -24.89 -0.02
C THR A 226 -1.85 -24.46 1.43
N LEU A 227 -0.89 -23.56 1.63
CA LEU A 227 -0.64 -22.96 2.93
C LEU A 227 -1.89 -22.18 3.44
N ALA A 228 -2.66 -21.55 2.55
CA ALA A 228 -3.91 -20.87 2.92
C ALA A 228 -4.89 -21.87 3.54
N ASP A 229 -5.18 -22.96 2.83
CA ASP A 229 -6.12 -24.00 3.28
C ASP A 229 -5.67 -24.58 4.63
N ARG A 230 -4.37 -24.76 4.84
CA ARG A 230 -3.80 -25.27 6.10
C ARG A 230 -4.00 -24.29 7.25
N ILE A 231 -3.81 -23.00 7.02
CA ILE A 231 -4.02 -21.98 8.05
C ILE A 231 -5.51 -21.89 8.39
N GLU A 232 -6.40 -21.93 7.40
CA GLU A 232 -7.85 -21.93 7.62
C GLU A 232 -8.30 -23.15 8.44
N GLU A 233 -7.87 -24.34 8.04
CA GLU A 233 -8.16 -25.58 8.77
C GLU A 233 -7.62 -25.51 10.21
N ALA A 234 -6.41 -24.98 10.41
CA ALA A 234 -5.85 -24.83 11.74
C ALA A 234 -6.67 -23.88 12.62
N ILE A 235 -7.09 -22.73 12.07
CA ILE A 235 -7.95 -21.77 12.76
C ILE A 235 -9.28 -22.41 13.16
N ASP A 236 -9.90 -23.17 12.26
CA ASP A 236 -11.16 -23.87 12.54
C ASP A 236 -11.01 -24.94 13.63
N LYS A 237 -9.88 -25.66 13.65
CA LYS A 237 -9.59 -26.70 14.65
C LYS A 237 -9.16 -26.17 16.02
N LEU A 238 -8.66 -24.93 16.09
CA LEU A 238 -8.39 -24.26 17.36
C LEU A 238 -9.68 -23.90 18.14
N GLN A 239 -10.87 -24.14 17.55
CA GLN A 239 -12.20 -23.99 18.18
C GLN A 239 -12.43 -22.63 18.87
N VAL A 240 -11.73 -21.60 18.40
CA VAL A 240 -11.90 -20.26 18.91
C VAL A 240 -13.30 -19.75 18.52
N PRO A 241 -14.06 -19.13 19.45
CA PRO A 241 -15.42 -18.69 19.13
C PRO A 241 -15.40 -17.77 17.90
N LYS A 242 -16.24 -18.07 16.90
CA LYS A 242 -16.32 -17.30 15.63
C LYS A 242 -16.58 -15.81 15.82
N LYS A 243 -17.13 -15.41 16.98
CA LYS A 243 -17.36 -14.01 17.37
C LYS A 243 -16.11 -13.31 17.93
N SER A 244 -15.12 -14.07 18.40
CA SER A 244 -13.88 -13.48 18.86
C SER A 244 -13.09 -13.07 17.63
N GLN A 245 -12.86 -11.77 17.46
CA GLN A 245 -12.10 -11.21 16.35
C GLN A 245 -10.60 -11.60 16.40
N ARG A 246 -10.23 -12.60 17.19
CA ARG A 246 -8.86 -13.03 17.52
C ARG A 246 -8.03 -13.31 16.27
N TYR A 247 -8.62 -14.01 15.29
CA TYR A 247 -7.97 -14.33 14.02
C TYR A 247 -8.50 -13.52 12.84
N HIS A 248 -9.37 -12.54 13.08
CA HIS A 248 -10.02 -11.76 12.02
C HIS A 248 -8.98 -11.10 11.09
N GLY A 249 -7.86 -10.66 11.65
CA GLY A 249 -6.76 -10.06 10.90
C GLY A 249 -6.01 -11.03 9.97
N ILE A 250 -6.01 -12.34 10.24
CA ILE A 250 -5.41 -13.35 9.35
C ILE A 250 -6.48 -13.86 8.38
N THR A 251 -7.68 -14.17 8.85
CA THR A 251 -8.75 -14.72 8.00
C THR A 251 -9.19 -13.75 6.90
N THR A 252 -9.24 -12.45 7.21
CA THR A 252 -9.55 -11.40 6.22
C THR A 252 -8.43 -11.25 5.17
N GLU A 253 -7.18 -11.49 5.56
CA GLU A 253 -6.05 -11.44 4.63
C GLU A 253 -6.03 -12.70 3.77
N LEU A 254 -6.25 -13.90 4.32
CA LEU A 254 -6.32 -15.14 3.54
C LEU A 254 -7.41 -15.12 2.46
N ALA A 255 -8.56 -14.51 2.75
CA ALA A 255 -9.66 -14.37 1.80
C ALA A 255 -9.35 -13.43 0.63
N LYS A 256 -8.36 -12.54 0.77
CA LYS A 256 -8.02 -11.54 -0.25
C LYS A 256 -6.80 -12.00 -1.06
N PRO A 257 -6.94 -12.23 -2.37
CA PRO A 257 -5.78 -12.44 -3.22
C PRO A 257 -4.87 -11.20 -3.15
N TYR A 258 -3.57 -11.39 -2.92
CA TYR A 258 -2.55 -10.34 -2.77
C TYR A 258 -2.60 -9.50 -1.48
N SER A 259 -3.26 -10.00 -0.45
CA SER A 259 -3.16 -9.41 0.88
C SER A 259 -1.73 -9.54 1.44
N LEU A 260 -1.35 -8.59 2.30
CA LEU A 260 0.02 -8.47 2.78
C LEU A 260 0.44 -9.71 3.60
N ALA A 261 -0.49 -10.24 4.40
CA ALA A 261 -0.29 -11.46 5.18
C ALA A 261 -0.89 -12.72 4.51
N GLY A 262 -1.28 -12.64 3.24
CA GLY A 262 -1.85 -13.79 2.52
C GLY A 262 -0.81 -14.85 2.20
N ALA A 263 -1.23 -16.12 2.16
CA ALA A 263 -0.37 -17.23 1.79
C ALA A 263 0.19 -17.09 0.36
N THR A 264 -0.58 -16.50 -0.56
CA THR A 264 -0.12 -16.17 -1.92
C THR A 264 1.02 -15.15 -1.90
N ASN A 265 0.97 -14.17 -1.01
CA ASN A 265 2.01 -13.15 -0.89
C ASN A 265 3.29 -13.72 -0.26
N LEU A 266 3.15 -14.52 0.79
CA LEU A 266 4.25 -15.31 1.35
C LEU A 266 4.92 -16.19 0.29
N ASN A 267 4.15 -16.80 -0.60
CA ASN A 267 4.67 -17.59 -1.71
C ASN A 267 5.42 -16.72 -2.74
N ASN A 268 4.93 -15.53 -3.03
CA ASN A 268 5.57 -14.61 -3.95
C ASN A 268 6.94 -14.14 -3.47
N TYR A 269 7.14 -13.91 -2.17
CA TYR A 269 8.46 -13.53 -1.64
C TYR A 269 9.56 -14.57 -1.89
N VAL A 270 9.20 -15.84 -2.08
CA VAL A 270 10.15 -16.94 -2.27
C VAL A 270 10.33 -17.30 -3.75
N HIS A 271 9.24 -17.24 -4.52
CA HIS A 271 9.22 -17.79 -5.88
C HIS A 271 9.10 -16.75 -6.99
N ASN A 272 8.83 -15.49 -6.66
CA ASN A 272 8.76 -14.41 -7.64
C ASN A 272 10.00 -13.50 -7.51
N PRO A 273 10.97 -13.57 -8.45
CA PRO A 273 12.17 -12.72 -8.44
C PRO A 273 11.86 -11.23 -8.42
N HIS A 274 10.69 -10.83 -8.91
CA HIS A 274 10.25 -9.44 -9.00
C HIS A 274 9.41 -9.00 -7.80
N HIS A 275 9.35 -9.78 -6.72
CA HIS A 275 8.57 -9.43 -5.53
C HIS A 275 9.45 -9.41 -4.27
N PRO A 276 10.36 -8.42 -4.15
CA PRO A 276 11.23 -8.33 -2.99
C PRO A 276 10.44 -7.95 -1.72
N PRO A 277 10.64 -8.67 -0.60
CA PRO A 277 10.01 -8.35 0.67
C PRO A 277 10.45 -7.00 1.23
N LEU A 278 9.49 -6.23 1.73
CA LEU A 278 9.79 -5.02 2.51
C LEU A 278 9.84 -5.33 4.00
N HIS A 279 10.76 -4.65 4.69
CA HIS A 279 10.93 -4.72 6.14
C HIS A 279 9.61 -4.57 6.92
N ASP A 280 8.83 -3.52 6.61
CA ASP A 280 7.60 -3.20 7.32
C ASP A 280 6.47 -4.19 7.01
N GLU A 281 6.48 -4.79 5.81
CA GLU A 281 5.54 -5.84 5.43
C GLU A 281 5.82 -7.09 6.27
N LEU A 282 7.07 -7.56 6.32
CA LEU A 282 7.46 -8.71 7.13
C LEU A 282 7.13 -8.51 8.62
N ALA A 283 7.37 -7.31 9.16
CA ALA A 283 7.00 -6.96 10.52
C ALA A 283 5.48 -7.03 10.75
N THR A 284 4.69 -6.51 9.82
CA THR A 284 3.22 -6.56 9.89
C THR A 284 2.70 -7.99 9.81
N ILE A 285 3.27 -8.83 8.94
CA ILE A 285 2.94 -10.25 8.84
C ILE A 285 3.23 -10.93 10.18
N SER A 286 4.43 -10.73 10.73
CA SER A 286 4.81 -11.35 11.99
C SER A 286 3.84 -11.00 13.13
N VAL A 287 3.47 -9.72 13.28
CA VAL A 287 2.48 -9.30 14.29
C VAL A 287 1.14 -10.02 14.11
N ARG A 288 0.65 -10.13 12.88
CA ARG A 288 -0.63 -10.80 12.58
C ARG A 288 -0.60 -12.28 12.93
N TYR A 289 0.47 -12.97 12.57
CA TYR A 289 0.62 -14.41 12.81
C TYR A 289 0.99 -14.76 14.25
N THR A 290 1.51 -13.82 15.04
CA THR A 290 2.00 -14.07 16.41
C THR A 290 0.95 -14.77 17.28
N VAL A 291 -0.29 -14.29 17.27
CA VAL A 291 -1.38 -14.86 18.07
C VAL A 291 -1.68 -16.31 17.68
N LEU A 292 -1.76 -16.58 16.37
CA LEU A 292 -2.01 -17.93 15.87
C LEU A 292 -0.88 -18.89 16.26
N ILE A 293 0.38 -18.49 16.09
CA ILE A 293 1.51 -19.36 16.42
C ILE A 293 1.61 -19.59 17.93
N GLN A 294 1.29 -18.59 18.74
CA GLN A 294 1.24 -18.73 20.20
C GLN A 294 0.18 -19.75 20.61
N ASP A 295 -1.04 -19.65 20.07
CA ASP A 295 -2.12 -20.59 20.38
C ASP A 295 -1.80 -22.02 19.93
N ILE A 296 -1.19 -22.18 18.76
CA ILE A 296 -0.67 -23.47 18.29
C ILE A 296 0.37 -24.03 19.28
N SER A 297 1.34 -23.22 19.68
CA SER A 297 2.39 -23.60 20.63
C SER A 297 1.79 -24.05 21.97
N ASP A 298 0.79 -23.34 22.48
CA ASP A 298 0.15 -23.66 23.75
C ASP A 298 -0.65 -24.96 23.70
N VAL A 299 -1.34 -25.22 22.59
CA VAL A 299 -2.06 -26.49 22.39
C VAL A 299 -1.08 -27.66 22.28
N LEU A 300 -0.03 -27.52 21.48
CA LEU A 300 0.99 -28.55 21.34
C LEU A 300 1.69 -28.86 22.66
N ARG A 301 2.03 -27.83 23.44
CA ARG A 301 2.60 -27.97 24.79
C ARG A 301 1.66 -28.73 25.72
N SER A 302 0.35 -28.49 25.62
CA SER A 302 -0.66 -29.18 26.43
C SER A 302 -0.79 -30.65 26.02
N ASN A 303 -0.74 -30.96 24.73
CA ASN A 303 -0.77 -32.33 24.22
C ASN A 303 0.47 -33.13 24.66
N SER A 304 1.65 -32.53 24.65
CA SER A 304 2.89 -33.20 25.10
C SER A 304 2.95 -33.48 26.60
N ARG A 305 2.15 -32.79 27.44
CA ARG A 305 2.06 -33.07 28.88
C ARG A 305 1.10 -34.20 29.23
N ASN A 306 0.19 -34.54 28.32
CA ASN A 306 -0.86 -35.55 28.53
C ASN A 306 -0.50 -36.92 27.95
N GLN A 307 0.66 -37.06 27.30
CA GLN A 307 1.24 -38.32 26.82
C GLN A 307 2.36 -38.78 27.76
#